data_AF-A0A7S2FGE2-F1
#
_entry.id   AF-A0A7S2FGE2-F1
#
_cell.length_a   1.000
_cell.length_b   1.000
_cell.length_c   1.000
_cell.angle_alpha   90.00
_cell.angle_beta   90.00
_cell.angle_gamma   90.00
#
_symmetry.space_group_name_H-M   'P 1'
#
loop_
_entity.id
_entity.type
_entity.pdbx_description
1 polymer ?
#
loop_
_entity_poly.entity_id
_entity_poly.type
_entity_poly.pdbx_seq_one_letter_code
_entity_poly.pdbx_strand_id
1 'polypeptide(L)'
;MPGRHMEAKHSHDADEIPEEPGVINTLDAESIDDDAEEIDDDETPLHINDSTDDYDVHPEVLRAVLRLQSQFRMRLAQHRVVDVVKEKFELVHDPATNHYFYYNRKSGESQWTKPKLLRSSEMYANDDAAVSAAKKIQAGMRRKLARKEVLRRVKSGYQKEYDPETGDI
;
A
#
# COMPACT_ATOMS: atom_id res chain seq x y z
N MET A 1 -26.11 -31.32 11.73
CA MET A 1 -27.05 -30.24 12.09
C MET A 1 -27.12 -29.28 10.90
N PRO A 2 -28.16 -29.31 10.06
CA PRO A 2 -28.18 -28.53 8.83
C PRO A 2 -28.50 -27.05 9.11
N GLY A 3 -27.62 -26.17 8.61
CA GLY A 3 -27.72 -24.72 8.72
C GLY A 3 -28.89 -24.16 7.91
N ARG A 4 -29.64 -23.26 8.53
CA ARG A 4 -30.80 -22.59 7.95
C ARG A 4 -30.30 -21.49 6.99
N HIS A 5 -30.30 -21.79 5.70
CA HIS A 5 -30.08 -20.84 4.61
C HIS A 5 -31.36 -20.00 4.45
N MET A 6 -31.27 -18.67 4.49
CA MET A 6 -32.38 -17.79 4.09
C MET A 6 -32.10 -17.28 2.67
N GLU A 7 -33.04 -17.55 1.76
CA GLU A 7 -32.94 -17.25 0.33
C GLU A 7 -33.97 -16.16 -0.01
N ALA A 8 -33.50 -15.00 -0.48
CA ALA A 8 -34.35 -13.93 -0.99
C ALA A 8 -34.35 -13.97 -2.52
N LYS A 9 -35.54 -14.07 -3.10
CA LYS A 9 -35.80 -14.12 -4.54
C LYS A 9 -35.89 -12.69 -5.10
N HIS A 10 -35.13 -12.39 -6.14
CA HIS A 10 -35.53 -11.39 -7.14
C HIS A 10 -35.10 -11.87 -8.53
N SER A 11 -36.06 -11.81 -9.44
CA SER A 11 -36.08 -12.31 -10.81
C SER A 11 -35.56 -11.29 -11.81
N HIS A 12 -35.04 -11.82 -12.93
CA HIS A 12 -35.01 -11.25 -14.29
C HIS A 12 -34.29 -9.89 -14.44
N ASP A 13 -33.14 -9.91 -15.13
CA ASP A 13 -33.14 -9.52 -16.55
C ASP A 13 -31.84 -10.00 -17.20
N ALA A 14 -32.01 -10.68 -18.34
CA ALA A 14 -30.98 -11.10 -19.26
C ALA A 14 -30.96 -10.08 -20.40
N ASP A 15 -29.78 -9.53 -20.69
CA ASP A 15 -29.37 -8.76 -21.88
C ASP A 15 -28.00 -8.17 -21.49
N GLU A 16 -26.91 -8.09 -22.25
CA GLU A 16 -26.55 -8.43 -23.63
C GLU A 16 -25.01 -8.23 -23.63
N ILE A 17 -24.23 -9.21 -24.11
CA ILE A 17 -22.77 -9.05 -24.30
C ILE A 17 -22.56 -8.76 -25.79
N PRO A 18 -21.84 -7.68 -26.16
CA PRO A 18 -21.15 -7.66 -27.43
C PRO A 18 -19.63 -7.77 -27.24
N GLU A 19 -19.07 -8.77 -27.92
CA GLU A 19 -17.67 -8.89 -28.31
C GLU A 19 -17.25 -7.65 -29.14
N GLU A 20 -16.04 -7.11 -29.02
CA GLU A 20 -14.89 -7.44 -29.88
C GLU A 20 -13.64 -6.65 -29.40
N PRO A 21 -12.42 -7.23 -29.45
CA PRO A 21 -11.18 -6.54 -29.11
C PRO A 21 -10.75 -5.57 -30.23
N GLY A 22 -10.60 -4.29 -29.87
CA GLY A 22 -10.14 -3.22 -30.77
C GLY A 22 -8.77 -3.50 -31.38
N VAL A 23 -8.76 -3.45 -32.71
CA VAL A 23 -7.63 -3.53 -33.63
C VAL A 23 -6.57 -2.47 -33.31
N ILE A 24 -5.33 -2.89 -33.05
CA ILE A 24 -4.15 -2.02 -33.05
C ILE A 24 -3.87 -1.61 -34.50
N ASN A 25 -4.19 -0.36 -34.84
CA ASN A 25 -3.93 0.21 -36.15
C ASN A 25 -2.44 0.17 -36.48
N THR A 26 -2.20 -0.30 -37.71
CA THR A 26 -0.95 -0.27 -38.47
C THR A 26 -0.37 1.13 -38.51
N LEU A 27 0.91 1.25 -38.13
CA LEU A 27 1.68 2.47 -38.29
C LEU A 27 1.84 2.77 -39.78
N ASP A 28 1.47 4.00 -40.15
CA ASP A 28 1.70 4.61 -41.44
C ASP A 28 3.19 4.51 -41.81
N ALA A 29 3.46 3.76 -42.88
CA ALA A 29 4.71 3.79 -43.59
C ALA A 29 4.57 4.83 -44.69
N GLU A 30 5.20 6.01 -44.52
CA GLU A 30 5.78 6.81 -45.61
C GLU A 30 6.51 8.06 -45.07
N SER A 31 7.56 8.46 -45.80
CA SER A 31 8.44 9.64 -45.64
C SER A 31 9.69 9.48 -44.74
N ILE A 32 10.64 8.65 -45.19
CA ILE A 32 12.08 8.89 -44.95
C ILE A 32 12.62 9.39 -46.28
N ASP A 33 12.69 10.71 -46.41
CA ASP A 33 13.33 11.37 -47.55
C ASP A 33 14.86 11.25 -47.42
N ASP A 34 15.45 11.00 -48.58
CA ASP A 34 16.86 11.05 -48.98
C ASP A 34 17.77 12.03 -48.21
N ASP A 35 18.53 11.52 -47.24
CA ASP A 35 19.82 12.09 -46.83
C ASP A 35 20.75 10.94 -46.41
N ALA A 36 21.22 10.20 -47.41
CA ALA A 36 22.35 9.29 -47.23
C ALA A 36 23.63 10.13 -47.09
N GLU A 37 23.96 10.53 -45.86
CA GLU A 37 25.30 11.03 -45.58
C GLU A 37 26.32 9.93 -45.88
N GLU A 38 27.29 10.31 -46.71
CA GLU A 38 28.48 9.55 -47.08
C GLU A 38 29.30 9.27 -45.81
N ILE A 39 29.22 8.04 -45.30
CA ILE A 39 30.06 7.61 -44.18
C ILE A 39 31.44 7.34 -44.74
N ASP A 40 32.37 8.25 -44.47
CA ASP A 40 33.80 8.06 -44.68
C ASP A 40 34.28 6.81 -43.91
N ASP A 41 34.75 5.80 -44.65
CA ASP A 41 35.16 4.47 -44.18
C ASP A 41 36.42 4.45 -43.26
N ASP A 42 36.80 5.53 -42.56
CA ASP A 42 38.11 5.60 -41.88
C ASP A 42 38.15 6.14 -40.44
N GLU A 43 37.04 6.20 -39.69
CA GLU A 43 37.12 6.31 -38.21
C GLU A 43 35.94 5.64 -37.49
N THR A 44 36.09 4.35 -37.16
CA THR A 44 35.49 3.84 -35.91
C THR A 44 36.53 3.05 -35.11
N PRO A 45 37.24 3.68 -34.16
CA PRO A 45 37.84 2.94 -33.05
C PRO A 45 36.75 2.48 -32.08
N LEU A 46 35.87 1.57 -32.52
CA LEU A 46 35.05 0.78 -31.61
C LEU A 46 35.92 -0.33 -31.04
N HIS A 47 36.71 0.00 -30.02
CA HIS A 47 37.05 -0.99 -29.01
C HIS A 47 36.65 -0.49 -27.63
N ILE A 48 35.35 -0.20 -27.51
CA ILE A 48 34.68 -0.53 -26.26
C ILE A 48 34.76 -2.05 -26.23
N ASN A 49 35.64 -2.57 -25.38
CA ASN A 49 35.57 -3.95 -24.96
C ASN A 49 34.24 -4.09 -24.22
N ASP A 50 33.16 -4.27 -24.97
CA ASP A 50 31.90 -4.79 -24.46
C ASP A 50 32.10 -6.28 -24.19
N SER A 51 33.08 -6.58 -23.34
CA SER A 51 33.22 -7.86 -22.67
C SER A 51 32.15 -7.92 -21.59
N THR A 52 30.89 -7.80 -22.00
CA THR A 52 29.73 -8.19 -21.20
C THR A 52 29.55 -9.72 -21.21
N ASP A 53 30.57 -10.45 -21.71
CA ASP A 53 30.72 -11.90 -21.63
C ASP A 53 31.54 -12.41 -20.42
N ASP A 54 32.03 -11.53 -19.52
CA ASP A 54 32.86 -11.91 -18.36
C ASP A 54 32.15 -11.78 -16.99
N TYR A 55 30.81 -11.76 -17.00
CA TYR A 55 30.06 -12.08 -15.78
C TYR A 55 29.59 -13.52 -15.88
N ASP A 56 30.48 -14.43 -15.51
CA ASP A 56 30.15 -15.84 -15.26
C ASP A 56 29.26 -15.91 -14.00
N VAL A 57 27.99 -15.47 -14.15
CA VAL A 57 27.01 -15.45 -13.07
C VAL A 57 26.73 -16.90 -12.73
N HIS A 58 27.42 -17.38 -11.70
CA HIS A 58 27.35 -18.77 -11.26
C HIS A 58 25.88 -19.21 -11.19
N PRO A 59 25.48 -20.33 -11.83
CA PRO A 59 24.08 -20.70 -12.03
C PRO A 59 23.30 -20.85 -10.72
N GLU A 60 23.99 -21.07 -9.60
CA GLU A 60 23.38 -21.07 -8.27
C GLU A 60 22.96 -19.68 -7.78
N VAL A 61 23.74 -18.63 -8.08
CA VAL A 61 23.40 -17.23 -7.74
C VAL A 61 22.17 -16.80 -8.52
N LEU A 62 22.11 -17.11 -9.83
CA LEU A 62 20.93 -16.81 -10.64
C LEU A 62 19.68 -17.52 -10.09
N ARG A 63 19.79 -18.81 -9.76
CA ARG A 63 18.68 -19.55 -9.12
C ARG A 63 18.27 -18.93 -7.78
N ALA A 64 19.22 -18.47 -6.97
CA ALA A 64 18.94 -17.81 -5.70
C ALA A 64 18.23 -16.47 -5.90
N VAL A 65 18.70 -15.63 -6.82
CA VAL A 65 18.09 -14.34 -7.17
C VAL A 65 16.67 -14.54 -7.70
N LEU A 66 16.46 -15.48 -8.62
CA LEU A 66 15.15 -15.79 -9.17
C LEU A 66 14.17 -16.27 -8.08
N ARG A 67 14.63 -17.12 -7.16
CA ARG A 67 13.83 -17.54 -5.99
C ARG A 67 13.49 -16.36 -5.08
N LEU A 68 14.43 -15.46 -4.84
CA LEU A 68 14.19 -14.27 -4.03
C LEU A 68 13.16 -13.35 -4.69
N GLN A 69 13.33 -13.08 -5.98
CA GLN A 69 12.40 -12.27 -6.78
C GLN A 69 11.00 -12.90 -6.82
N SER A 70 10.91 -14.21 -7.02
CA SER A 70 9.61 -14.91 -7.04
C SER A 70 8.91 -14.81 -5.70
N GLN A 71 9.63 -14.99 -4.59
CA GLN A 71 9.09 -14.85 -3.24
C GLN A 71 8.60 -13.42 -2.98
N PHE A 72 9.38 -12.42 -3.41
CA PHE A 72 9.00 -11.02 -3.26
C PHE A 72 7.70 -10.71 -4.04
N ARG A 73 7.63 -11.10 -5.31
CA ARG A 73 6.44 -10.90 -6.15
C ARG A 73 5.20 -11.60 -5.60
N MET A 74 5.36 -12.83 -5.08
CA MET A 74 4.29 -13.56 -4.41
C MET A 74 3.78 -12.81 -3.17
N ARG A 75 4.69 -12.33 -2.31
CA ARG A 75 4.30 -11.54 -1.13
C ARG A 75 3.58 -10.26 -1.52
N LEU A 76 4.01 -9.59 -2.58
CA LEU A 76 3.34 -8.39 -3.09
C LEU A 76 1.93 -8.71 -3.60
N ALA A 77 1.76 -9.77 -4.39
CA ALA A 77 0.45 -10.22 -4.84
C ALA A 77 -0.46 -10.60 -3.65
N GLN A 78 0.10 -11.29 -2.64
CA GLN A 78 -0.61 -11.63 -1.42
C GLN A 78 -1.07 -10.38 -0.66
N HIS A 79 -0.20 -9.37 -0.54
CA HIS A 79 -0.56 -8.10 0.10
C HIS A 79 -1.74 -7.44 -0.62
N ARG A 80 -1.68 -7.35 -1.95
CA ARG A 80 -2.77 -6.80 -2.77
C ARG A 80 -4.10 -7.53 -2.56
N VAL A 81 -4.08 -8.86 -2.50
CA VAL A 81 -5.28 -9.66 -2.21
C VAL A 81 -5.82 -9.35 -0.82
N VAL A 82 -4.95 -9.26 0.18
CA VAL A 82 -5.34 -8.90 1.55
C VAL A 82 -5.96 -7.50 1.59
N ASP A 83 -5.42 -6.54 0.87
CA ASP A 83 -5.96 -5.17 0.81
C ASP A 83 -7.38 -5.16 0.23
N VAL A 84 -7.60 -5.86 -0.88
CA VAL A 84 -8.94 -5.99 -1.49
C VAL A 84 -9.93 -6.69 -0.55
N VAL A 85 -9.48 -7.66 0.24
CA VAL A 85 -10.33 -8.32 1.24
C VAL A 85 -10.66 -7.37 2.38
N LYS A 86 -9.68 -6.61 2.89
CA LYS A 86 -9.89 -5.63 3.96
C LYS A 86 -10.81 -4.47 3.55
N GLU A 87 -10.85 -4.14 2.27
CA GLU A 87 -11.78 -3.14 1.73
C GLU A 87 -13.23 -3.65 1.74
N LYS A 88 -13.42 -4.94 1.42
CA LYS A 88 -14.75 -5.55 1.28
C LYS A 88 -15.33 -6.05 2.60
N PHE A 89 -14.47 -6.50 3.51
CA PHE A 89 -14.88 -7.03 4.79
C PHE A 89 -14.68 -6.00 5.89
N GLU A 90 -15.55 -6.03 6.88
CA GLU A 90 -15.45 -5.24 8.09
C GLU A 90 -15.57 -6.16 9.31
N LEU A 91 -14.75 -5.92 10.34
CA LEU A 91 -14.91 -6.61 11.62
C LEU A 91 -15.85 -5.78 12.49
N VAL A 92 -17.03 -6.30 12.79
CA VAL A 92 -18.09 -5.60 13.52
C VAL A 92 -18.27 -6.22 14.90
N HIS A 93 -18.46 -5.38 15.92
CA HIS A 93 -18.83 -5.79 17.27
C HIS A 93 -20.36 -5.87 17.39
N ASP A 94 -20.88 -6.98 17.90
CA ASP A 94 -22.28 -7.09 18.29
C ASP A 94 -22.42 -6.86 19.81
N PRO A 95 -23.07 -5.77 20.25
CA PRO A 95 -23.28 -5.47 21.67
C PRO A 95 -24.16 -6.49 22.40
N ALA A 96 -25.06 -7.16 21.68
CA ALA A 96 -26.02 -8.09 22.30
C ALA A 96 -25.35 -9.40 22.71
N THR A 97 -24.45 -9.90 21.86
CA THR A 97 -23.70 -11.14 22.13
C THR A 97 -22.30 -10.88 22.67
N ASN A 98 -21.80 -9.65 22.58
CA ASN A 98 -20.42 -9.24 22.91
C ASN A 98 -19.35 -10.02 22.12
N HIS A 99 -19.65 -10.39 20.87
CA HIS A 99 -18.73 -11.08 19.96
C HIS A 99 -18.43 -10.24 18.72
N TYR A 100 -17.31 -10.53 18.07
CA TYR A 100 -16.94 -9.93 16.79
C TYR A 100 -17.25 -10.88 15.63
N PHE A 101 -17.77 -10.34 14.54
CA PHE A 101 -18.01 -11.08 13.30
C PHE A 101 -17.50 -10.30 12.09
N TYR A 102 -17.18 -11.02 11.01
CA TYR A 102 -16.78 -10.42 9.75
C TYR A 102 -18.02 -10.21 8.89
N TYR A 103 -18.25 -8.97 8.48
CA TYR A 103 -19.35 -8.57 7.61
C TYR A 103 -18.82 -8.29 6.21
N ASN A 104 -19.37 -8.95 5.19
CA ASN A 104 -19.05 -8.67 3.80
C ASN A 104 -19.95 -7.53 3.30
N ARG A 105 -19.36 -6.36 3.05
CA ARG A 105 -20.09 -5.17 2.60
C ARG A 105 -20.72 -5.33 1.21
N LYS A 106 -20.21 -6.26 0.38
CA LYS A 106 -20.70 -6.47 -0.99
C LYS A 106 -21.88 -7.44 -1.05
N SER A 107 -21.81 -8.58 -0.36
CA SER A 107 -22.90 -9.57 -0.34
C SER A 107 -23.93 -9.33 0.77
N GLY A 108 -23.59 -8.53 1.78
CA GLY A 108 -24.43 -8.34 2.97
C GLY A 108 -24.41 -9.53 3.92
N GLU A 109 -23.53 -10.51 3.69
CA GLU A 109 -23.44 -11.72 4.50
C GLU A 109 -22.51 -11.51 5.70
N SER A 110 -22.89 -12.10 6.83
CA SER A 110 -22.08 -12.16 8.04
C SER A 110 -21.48 -13.55 8.22
N GLN A 111 -20.20 -13.57 8.61
CA GLN A 111 -19.47 -14.80 8.87
C GLN A 111 -18.66 -14.68 10.15
N TRP A 112 -18.69 -15.74 10.96
CA TRP A 112 -17.95 -15.80 12.24
C TRP A 112 -16.49 -16.21 12.05
N THR A 113 -16.16 -16.83 10.92
CA THR A 113 -14.81 -17.32 10.62
C THR A 113 -14.04 -16.29 9.80
N LYS A 114 -12.76 -16.09 10.15
CA LYS A 114 -11.84 -15.23 9.40
C LYS A 114 -11.77 -15.67 7.91
N PRO A 115 -11.96 -14.77 6.94
CA PRO A 115 -11.80 -15.10 5.52
C PRO A 115 -10.41 -15.69 5.24
N LYS A 116 -10.35 -16.83 4.54
CA LYS A 116 -9.09 -17.54 4.23
C LYS A 116 -8.06 -16.65 3.53
N LEU A 117 -8.55 -15.73 2.69
CA LEU A 117 -7.73 -14.80 1.91
C LEU A 117 -7.02 -13.75 2.77
N LEU A 118 -7.52 -13.47 3.98
CA LEU A 118 -6.88 -12.57 4.94
C LEU A 118 -5.58 -13.15 5.52
N ARG A 119 -5.41 -14.47 5.44
CA ARG A 119 -4.22 -15.23 5.91
C ARG A 119 -3.81 -14.80 7.33
N SER A 120 -2.55 -14.40 7.51
CA SER A 120 -1.98 -13.95 8.79
C SER A 120 -2.22 -12.46 9.07
N SER A 121 -2.94 -11.75 8.19
CA SER A 121 -3.25 -10.34 8.43
C SER A 121 -4.39 -10.24 9.43
N GLU A 122 -4.23 -9.35 10.40
CA GLU A 122 -5.29 -9.05 11.37
C GLU A 122 -6.17 -7.93 10.85
N MET A 123 -7.46 -8.01 11.17
CA MET A 123 -8.40 -6.92 11.02
C MET A 123 -8.81 -6.48 12.41
N TYR A 124 -8.85 -5.17 12.62
CA TYR A 124 -9.36 -4.59 13.86
C TYR A 124 -10.78 -4.12 13.60
N ALA A 125 -11.62 -4.19 14.63
CA ALA A 125 -12.94 -3.61 14.54
C ALA A 125 -12.80 -2.10 14.33
N ASN A 126 -13.59 -1.54 13.43
CA ASN A 126 -13.73 -0.10 13.29
C ASN A 126 -14.51 0.44 14.49
N ASP A 127 -13.92 0.35 15.67
CA ASP A 127 -14.41 1.07 16.83
C ASP A 127 -13.92 2.52 16.68
N ASP A 128 -14.63 3.27 15.82
CA ASP A 128 -14.31 4.66 15.50
C ASP A 128 -14.17 5.52 16.76
N ALA A 129 -14.91 5.18 17.82
CA ALA A 129 -14.78 5.80 19.13
C ALA A 129 -13.42 5.52 19.77
N ALA A 130 -12.97 4.26 19.79
CA ALA A 130 -11.68 3.87 20.34
C ALA A 130 -10.50 4.48 19.54
N VAL A 131 -10.57 4.48 18.21
CA VAL A 131 -9.52 5.07 17.35
C VAL A 131 -9.46 6.59 17.53
N SER A 132 -10.62 7.26 17.59
CA SER A 132 -10.71 8.70 17.87
C SER A 132 -10.16 9.05 19.25
N ALA A 133 -10.47 8.25 20.27
CA ALA A 133 -9.95 8.41 21.62
C ALA A 133 -8.42 8.24 21.66
N ALA A 134 -7.87 7.21 21.01
CA ALA A 134 -6.43 6.97 20.94
C ALA A 134 -5.69 8.15 20.30
N LYS A 135 -6.20 8.70 19.18
CA LYS A 135 -5.64 9.88 18.52
C LYS A 135 -5.61 11.11 19.46
N LYS A 136 -6.68 11.34 20.22
CA LYS A 136 -6.76 12.44 21.20
C LYS A 136 -5.71 12.29 22.32
N ILE A 137 -5.56 11.07 22.86
CA ILE A 137 -4.56 10.76 23.89
C ILE A 137 -3.15 11.03 23.36
N GLN A 138 -2.84 10.53 22.16
CA GLN A 138 -1.54 10.76 21.52
C GLN A 138 -1.26 12.26 21.30
N ALA A 139 -2.24 13.02 20.81
CA ALA A 139 -2.11 14.46 20.61
C ALA A 139 -1.82 15.19 21.93
N GLY A 140 -2.52 14.81 23.02
CA GLY A 140 -2.28 15.33 24.36
C GLY A 140 -0.85 15.05 24.84
N MET A 141 -0.36 13.82 24.66
CA MET A 141 1.00 13.43 25.04
C MET A 141 2.06 14.20 24.24
N ARG A 142 1.90 14.32 22.92
CA ARG A 142 2.81 15.10 22.07
C ARG A 142 2.86 16.56 22.52
N ARG A 143 1.72 17.18 22.83
CA ARG A 143 1.64 18.54 23.38
C ARG A 143 2.39 18.65 24.71
N LYS A 144 2.19 17.70 25.62
CA LYS A 144 2.87 17.67 26.93
C LYS A 144 4.39 17.60 26.78
N LEU A 145 4.87 16.75 25.87
CA LEU A 145 6.29 16.60 25.59
C LEU A 145 6.88 17.87 24.96
N ALA A 146 6.21 18.45 23.97
CA ALA A 146 6.64 19.71 23.36
C ALA A 146 6.73 20.85 24.39
N ARG A 147 5.72 20.98 25.26
CA ARG A 147 5.73 21.99 26.34
C ARG A 147 6.87 21.74 27.33
N LYS A 148 7.11 20.49 27.72
CA LYS A 148 8.23 20.13 28.61
C LYS A 148 9.56 20.55 27.99
N GLU A 149 9.73 20.32 26.69
CA GLU A 149 10.95 20.68 25.98
C GLU A 149 11.14 22.19 25.84
N VAL A 150 10.10 22.94 25.51
CA VAL A 150 10.13 24.42 25.48
C VAL A 150 10.49 24.97 26.86
N LEU A 151 9.83 24.49 27.92
CA LEU A 151 10.13 24.92 29.28
C LEU A 151 11.56 24.61 29.70
N ARG A 152 12.09 23.44 29.31
CA ARG A 152 13.50 23.09 29.55
C ARG A 152 14.44 24.11 28.90
N ARG A 153 14.16 24.52 27.66
CA ARG A 153 14.97 25.52 26.94
C ARG A 153 14.86 26.91 27.57
N VAL A 154 13.64 27.38 27.86
CA VAL A 154 13.40 28.68 28.50
C VAL A 154 14.11 28.74 29.85
N LYS A 155 13.97 27.70 30.68
CA LYS A 155 14.63 27.64 31.99
C LYS A 155 16.16 27.68 31.88
N SER A 156 16.73 27.06 30.85
CA SER A 156 18.18 27.03 30.64
C SER A 156 18.77 28.38 30.21
N GLY A 157 17.98 29.25 29.60
CA GLY A 157 18.42 30.57 29.11
C GLY A 157 17.85 31.75 29.89
N TYR A 158 17.08 31.51 30.96
CA TYR A 158 16.46 32.56 31.75
C TYR A 158 17.43 33.10 32.80
N GLN A 159 17.90 34.32 32.60
CA GLN A 159 18.58 35.13 33.61
C GLN A 159 17.61 36.21 34.10
N LYS A 160 17.41 36.28 35.43
CA LYS A 160 16.72 37.42 36.05
C LYS A 160 17.72 38.55 36.17
N GLU A 161 17.59 39.57 35.33
CA GLU A 161 18.26 40.84 35.57
C GLU A 161 17.45 41.62 36.58
N TYR A 162 18.13 42.08 37.64
CA TYR A 162 17.56 42.97 38.63
C TYR A 162 17.67 44.39 38.09
N ASP A 163 16.53 45.02 37.80
CA ASP A 163 16.45 46.44 37.49
C ASP A 163 16.45 47.21 38.83
N PRO A 164 17.52 47.97 39.15
CA PRO A 164 17.62 48.68 40.42
C PRO A 164 16.67 49.88 40.54
N GLU A 165 15.96 50.29 39.49
CA GLU A 165 15.05 51.45 39.55
C GLU A 165 13.63 51.12 39.98
N THR A 166 13.19 49.87 39.84
CA THR A 166 11.79 49.48 40.14
C THR A 166 11.75 48.56 41.34
N GLY A 167 11.92 49.13 42.53
CA GLY A 167 11.81 48.41 43.80
C GLY A 167 10.36 48.05 44.11
N ASP A 168 9.87 46.92 43.63
CA ASP A 168 8.68 46.25 44.16
C ASP A 168 8.90 44.73 44.23
N ILE A 169 8.55 44.16 45.39
CA ILE A 169 8.81 42.79 45.85
C ILE A 169 7.69 41.85 45.42
#